data_AF-A0A7G2RN89-F1
#
_entry.id   AF-A0A7G2RN89-F1
#
_cell.length_a   1.000
_cell.length_b   1.000
_cell.length_c   1.000
_cell.angle_alpha   90.00
_cell.angle_beta   90.00
_cell.angle_gamma   90.00
#
_symmetry.space_group_name_H-M   'P 1'
#
loop_
_entity.id
_entity.type
_entity.pdbx_description
1 polymer ?
#
loop_
_entity_poly.entity_id
_entity_poly.type
_entity_poly.pdbx_seq_one_letter_code
_entity_poly.pdbx_strand_id
1 'polypeptide(L)'
;MSTQWQIQGDYLESCTCKGACPCIYLEPPTEGDCSALVGWHIKKGAYGEVALDDLNIALALNAPGPMAEGNWKVVLYLDQRADEHQQEALGNIFGGKAGGHPELLASMIGDVLAVERQPIGFSVDDGGRHLTIGSSYEADVKAIEGQNGHKVTIDNHPLAVAPGHSLVVAKSRSLRHRNHGIDLDMSARTALYSPFEYAGP
;
A
#
# COMPACT_ATOMS: atom_id res chain seq x y z
N MET A 1 18.46 21.30 6.52
CA MET A 1 18.69 20.65 5.21
C MET A 1 17.83 19.41 5.19
N SER A 2 17.02 19.21 4.16
CA SER A 2 16.24 17.98 3.97
C SER A 2 17.17 16.83 3.58
N THR A 3 16.94 15.64 4.13
CA THR A 3 17.71 14.44 3.79
C THR A 3 17.25 13.90 2.43
N GLN A 4 18.18 13.69 1.51
CA GLN A 4 17.85 13.08 0.21
C GLN A 4 17.55 11.60 0.37
N TRP A 5 16.56 11.10 -0.36
CA TRP A 5 16.16 9.70 -0.27
C TRP A 5 15.49 9.23 -1.56
N GLN A 6 15.59 7.93 -1.80
CA GLN A 6 14.90 7.24 -2.88
C GLN A 6 14.63 5.79 -2.47
N ILE A 7 13.46 5.26 -2.80
CA ILE A 7 13.10 3.86 -2.61
C ILE A 7 12.34 3.35 -3.83
N GLN A 8 12.61 2.11 -4.21
CA GLN A 8 11.94 1.43 -5.32
C GLN A 8 11.69 -0.03 -4.99
N GLY A 9 10.63 -0.60 -5.55
CA GLY A 9 10.29 -1.98 -5.28
C GLY A 9 8.94 -2.44 -5.83
N ASP A 10 8.32 -3.39 -5.14
CA ASP A 10 6.98 -3.88 -5.47
C ASP A 10 5.96 -3.38 -4.47
N TYR A 11 4.75 -3.17 -4.97
CA TYR A 11 3.61 -2.67 -4.24
C TYR A 11 2.39 -3.58 -4.49
N LEU A 12 1.55 -3.73 -3.48
CA LEU A 12 0.19 -4.25 -3.64
C LEU A 12 -0.81 -3.50 -2.77
N GLU A 13 -2.06 -3.48 -3.21
CA GLU A 13 -3.21 -3.14 -2.38
C GLU A 13 -4.38 -4.09 -2.60
N SER A 14 -5.18 -4.24 -1.56
CA SER A 14 -6.46 -4.93 -1.60
C SER A 14 -7.49 -4.10 -0.83
N CYS A 15 -8.62 -3.80 -1.45
CA CYS A 15 -9.67 -2.96 -0.85
C CYS A 15 -11.04 -3.64 -0.85
N THR A 16 -12.01 -3.05 -0.16
CA THR A 16 -13.38 -3.59 0.00
C THR A 16 -14.18 -3.62 -1.29
N CYS A 17 -13.75 -2.92 -2.35
CA CYS A 17 -14.55 -2.77 -3.56
C CYS A 17 -14.81 -4.11 -4.28
N LYS A 18 -15.97 -4.20 -4.94
CA LYS A 18 -16.31 -5.31 -5.85
C LYS A 18 -16.07 -4.87 -7.30
N GLY A 19 -15.44 -5.73 -8.09
CA GLY A 19 -15.26 -5.49 -9.54
C GLY A 19 -14.05 -4.60 -9.83
N ALA A 20 -14.23 -3.55 -10.64
CA ALA A 20 -13.20 -2.54 -10.86
C ALA A 20 -13.25 -1.53 -9.71
N CYS A 21 -12.08 -1.14 -9.17
CA CYS A 21 -12.03 -0.12 -8.13
C CYS A 21 -12.47 1.22 -8.75
N PRO A 22 -13.55 1.87 -8.29
CA PRO A 22 -13.96 3.17 -8.81
C PRO A 22 -13.03 4.31 -8.34
N CYS A 23 -12.36 4.16 -7.20
CA CYS A 23 -11.55 5.22 -6.61
C CYS A 23 -10.35 5.62 -7.47
N ILE A 24 -9.79 4.69 -8.26
CA ILE A 24 -8.72 5.02 -9.23
C ILE A 24 -9.19 5.98 -10.32
N TYR A 25 -10.52 6.15 -10.51
CA TYR A 25 -11.14 7.10 -11.43
C TYR A 25 -11.73 8.33 -10.71
N LEU A 26 -11.40 8.54 -9.43
CA LEU A 26 -11.96 9.60 -8.56
C LEU A 26 -13.46 9.44 -8.25
N GLU A 27 -13.98 8.21 -8.36
CA GLU A 27 -15.38 7.91 -8.06
C GLU A 27 -15.55 7.27 -6.67
N PRO A 28 -16.75 7.34 -6.06
CA PRO A 28 -17.02 6.76 -4.74
C PRO A 28 -16.81 5.24 -4.67
N PRO A 29 -16.37 4.68 -3.52
CA PRO A 29 -16.19 3.25 -3.35
C PRO A 29 -17.52 2.48 -3.45
N THR A 30 -17.47 1.23 -3.90
CA THR A 30 -18.69 0.45 -4.21
C THR A 30 -19.52 0.07 -2.99
N GLU A 31 -18.96 0.15 -1.78
CA GLU A 31 -19.61 -0.23 -0.53
C GLU A 31 -19.96 1.00 0.35
N GLY A 32 -19.77 2.23 -0.16
CA GLY A 32 -20.00 3.48 0.58
C GLY A 32 -18.78 3.98 1.35
N ASP A 33 -18.00 3.07 1.94
CA ASP A 33 -16.67 3.33 2.50
C ASP A 33 -15.59 2.45 1.84
N CYS A 34 -14.32 2.83 2.01
CA CYS A 34 -13.19 2.07 1.49
C CYS A 34 -12.25 1.68 2.63
N SER A 35 -12.20 0.39 2.96
CA SER A 35 -11.11 -0.13 3.76
C SER A 35 -10.10 -0.81 2.85
N ALA A 36 -8.80 -0.59 3.08
CA ALA A 36 -7.75 -1.17 2.27
C ALA A 36 -6.55 -1.61 3.11
N LEU A 37 -5.90 -2.67 2.66
CA LEU A 37 -4.56 -3.05 3.09
C LEU A 37 -3.59 -2.81 1.95
N VAL A 38 -2.54 -2.08 2.26
CA VAL A 38 -1.56 -1.59 1.31
C VAL A 38 -0.18 -2.03 1.78
N GLY A 39 0.66 -2.56 0.88
CA GLY A 39 1.97 -3.09 1.23
C GLY A 39 3.03 -2.73 0.19
N TRP A 40 4.23 -2.44 0.70
CA TRP A 40 5.42 -2.16 -0.09
C TRP A 40 6.54 -3.10 0.33
N HIS A 41 7.26 -3.62 -0.65
CA HIS A 41 8.54 -4.27 -0.48
C HIS A 41 9.61 -3.43 -1.15
N ILE A 42 10.51 -2.83 -0.36
CA ILE A 42 11.63 -2.03 -0.86
C ILE A 42 12.69 -3.00 -1.37
N LYS A 43 12.84 -3.09 -2.68
CA LYS A 43 13.94 -3.85 -3.29
C LYS A 43 15.26 -3.12 -3.15
N LYS A 44 15.22 -1.81 -3.32
CA LYS A 44 16.40 -0.95 -3.22
C LYS A 44 16.03 0.44 -2.73
N GLY A 45 16.82 0.99 -1.83
CA GLY A 45 16.69 2.40 -1.47
C GLY A 45 17.47 2.82 -0.24
N ALA A 46 17.48 4.14 0.00
CA ALA A 46 18.18 4.74 1.12
C ALA A 46 17.53 6.06 1.55
N TYR A 47 17.75 6.42 2.81
CA TYR A 47 17.43 7.71 3.40
C TYR A 47 18.71 8.35 3.94
N GLY A 48 19.33 9.24 3.16
CA GLY A 48 20.71 9.65 3.36
C GLY A 48 21.64 8.44 3.31
N GLU A 49 22.38 8.21 4.40
CA GLU A 49 23.28 7.06 4.55
C GLU A 49 22.59 5.80 5.10
N VAL A 50 21.30 5.88 5.46
CA VAL A 50 20.54 4.75 6.01
C VAL A 50 20.01 3.88 4.86
N ALA A 51 20.55 2.67 4.71
CA ALA A 51 20.06 1.71 3.72
C ALA A 51 18.67 1.17 4.12
N LEU A 52 17.77 1.05 3.15
CA LEU A 52 16.40 0.57 3.33
C LEU A 52 16.08 -0.68 2.49
N ASP A 53 17.13 -1.30 1.92
CA ASP A 53 17.01 -2.48 1.08
C ASP A 53 16.37 -3.65 1.82
N ASP A 54 15.55 -4.43 1.11
CA ASP A 54 14.88 -5.65 1.60
C ASP A 54 13.93 -5.43 2.80
N LEU A 55 13.50 -4.19 3.06
CA LEU A 55 12.52 -3.88 4.10
C LEU A 55 11.09 -3.79 3.56
N ASN A 56 10.14 -4.14 4.41
CA ASN A 56 8.71 -4.06 4.09
C ASN A 56 8.01 -2.95 4.88
N ILE A 57 6.91 -2.45 4.34
CA ILE A 57 6.05 -1.47 4.99
C ILE A 57 4.61 -1.84 4.64
N ALA A 58 3.69 -1.66 5.58
CA ALA A 58 2.28 -1.81 5.28
C ALA A 58 1.44 -0.72 5.95
N LEU A 59 0.29 -0.44 5.34
CA LEU A 59 -0.68 0.53 5.81
C LEU A 59 -2.06 -0.12 5.73
N ALA A 60 -2.74 -0.22 6.88
CA ALA A 60 -4.18 -0.45 6.88
C ALA A 60 -4.87 0.91 6.94
N LEU A 61 -5.88 1.12 6.10
CA LEU A 61 -6.63 2.36 6.08
C LEU A 61 -8.14 2.11 5.98
N ASN A 62 -8.91 3.06 6.49
CA ASN A 62 -10.33 3.22 6.25
C ASN A 62 -10.61 4.66 5.83
N ALA A 63 -11.22 4.83 4.66
CA ALA A 63 -11.76 6.10 4.18
C ALA A 63 -13.29 6.04 4.26
N PRO A 64 -13.96 7.05 4.85
CA PRO A 64 -15.41 7.05 5.04
C PRO A 64 -16.21 7.30 3.74
N GLY A 65 -15.54 7.53 2.62
CA GLY A 65 -16.13 7.91 1.34
C GLY A 65 -15.09 7.88 0.21
N PRO A 66 -15.20 8.74 -0.81
CA PRO A 66 -14.23 8.81 -1.90
C PRO A 66 -12.80 9.00 -1.37
N MET A 67 -11.87 8.14 -1.83
CA MET A 67 -10.47 8.16 -1.36
C MET A 67 -9.83 9.54 -1.54
N ALA A 68 -10.16 10.25 -2.62
CA ALA A 68 -9.62 11.57 -2.94
C ALA A 68 -10.15 12.71 -2.03
N GLU A 69 -11.15 12.47 -1.19
CA GLU A 69 -11.66 13.45 -0.23
C GLU A 69 -10.96 13.38 1.13
N GLY A 70 -10.09 12.39 1.33
CA GLY A 70 -9.27 12.24 2.54
C GLY A 70 -10.06 11.72 3.76
N ASN A 71 -9.73 12.23 4.94
CA ASN A 71 -10.23 11.76 6.24
C ASN A 71 -9.93 10.28 6.49
N TRP A 72 -8.78 9.79 6.01
CA TRP A 72 -8.41 8.40 6.23
C TRP A 72 -8.05 8.18 7.70
N LYS A 73 -8.53 7.07 8.24
CA LYS A 73 -8.04 6.51 9.50
C LYS A 73 -7.04 5.43 9.17
N VAL A 74 -5.83 5.52 9.71
CA VAL A 74 -4.75 4.60 9.33
C VAL A 74 -4.06 3.94 10.50
N VAL A 75 -3.53 2.74 10.24
CA VAL A 75 -2.48 2.10 11.05
C VAL A 75 -1.29 1.85 10.15
N LEU A 76 -0.14 2.44 10.50
CA LEU A 76 1.12 2.20 9.81
C LEU A 76 1.88 1.06 10.49
N TYR A 77 2.30 0.07 9.71
CA TYR A 77 3.11 -1.04 10.17
C TYR A 77 4.52 -0.93 9.61
N LEU A 78 5.49 -0.87 10.52
CA LEU A 78 6.91 -0.88 10.20
C LEU A 78 7.47 -2.29 10.40
N ASP A 79 8.29 -2.75 9.47
CA ASP A 79 8.90 -4.08 9.55
C ASP A 79 9.82 -4.19 10.75
N GLN A 80 9.55 -5.14 11.64
CA GLN A 80 10.32 -5.39 12.86
C GLN A 80 11.81 -5.68 12.60
N ARG A 81 12.17 -6.09 11.38
CA ARG A 81 13.57 -6.33 10.99
C ARG A 81 14.40 -5.06 10.91
N ALA A 82 13.74 -3.90 10.72
CA ALA A 82 14.42 -2.62 10.61
C ALA A 82 14.97 -2.16 11.96
N ASP A 83 16.23 -1.70 11.97
CA ASP A 83 16.86 -1.09 13.14
C ASP A 83 16.29 0.31 13.46
N GLU A 84 16.73 0.94 14.55
CA GLU A 84 16.17 2.22 15.00
C GLU A 84 16.26 3.34 13.95
N HIS A 85 17.37 3.42 13.21
CA HIS A 85 17.57 4.44 12.17
C HIS A 85 16.69 4.17 10.95
N GLN A 86 16.56 2.90 10.56
CA GLN A 86 15.68 2.48 9.47
C GLN A 86 14.21 2.72 9.83
N GLN A 87 13.81 2.44 11.08
CA GLN A 87 12.45 2.68 11.56
C GLN A 87 12.09 4.17 11.52
N GLU A 88 13.01 5.03 11.96
CA GLU A 88 12.84 6.48 11.88
C GLU A 88 12.74 6.95 10.42
N ALA A 89 13.63 6.46 9.55
CA ALA A 89 13.60 6.78 8.12
C ALA A 89 12.28 6.36 7.45
N LEU A 90 11.83 5.13 7.66
CA LEU A 90 10.56 4.63 7.13
C LEU A 90 9.37 5.42 7.68
N GLY A 91 9.36 5.72 8.97
CA GLY A 91 8.33 6.56 9.59
C GLY A 91 8.30 7.99 9.03
N ASN A 92 9.47 8.57 8.72
CA ASN A 92 9.55 9.88 8.11
C ASN A 92 9.08 9.88 6.65
N ILE A 93 9.42 8.84 5.87
CA ILE A 93 8.98 8.69 4.48
C ILE A 93 7.47 8.45 4.42
N PHE A 94 6.99 7.36 5.01
CA PHE A 94 5.58 6.95 4.90
C PHE A 94 4.64 7.80 5.76
N GLY A 95 5.17 8.55 6.73
CA GLY A 95 4.45 9.60 7.44
C GLY A 95 4.47 10.96 6.73
N GLY A 96 5.06 11.08 5.55
CA GLY A 96 5.08 12.29 4.72
C GLY A 96 6.07 13.38 5.13
N LYS A 97 6.75 13.25 6.27
CA LYS A 97 7.71 14.25 6.78
C LYS A 97 8.95 14.42 5.90
N ALA A 98 9.27 13.40 5.11
CA ALA A 98 10.41 13.40 4.21
C ALA A 98 10.12 14.03 2.84
N GLY A 99 8.89 14.49 2.60
CA GLY A 99 8.45 15.04 1.32
C GLY A 99 8.12 13.95 0.29
N GLY A 100 8.11 14.33 -1.00
CA GLY A 100 7.87 13.42 -2.11
C GLY A 100 6.41 12.95 -2.21
N HIS A 101 6.15 11.93 -3.03
CA HIS A 101 4.80 11.39 -3.20
C HIS A 101 4.13 10.91 -1.90
N PRO A 102 4.84 10.29 -0.93
CA PRO A 102 4.26 9.94 0.37
C PRO A 102 3.71 11.14 1.16
N GLU A 103 4.23 12.36 0.97
CA GLU A 103 3.66 13.57 1.59
C GLU A 103 2.23 13.84 1.09
N LEU A 104 1.98 13.65 -0.22
CA LEU A 104 0.65 13.77 -0.79
C LEU A 104 -0.31 12.74 -0.19
N LEU A 105 0.10 11.48 -0.10
CA LEU A 105 -0.71 10.43 0.53
C LEU A 105 -0.97 10.73 2.01
N ALA A 106 0.05 11.20 2.74
CA ALA A 106 -0.08 11.55 4.15
C ALA A 106 -1.04 12.73 4.37
N SER A 107 -1.14 13.67 3.43
CA SER A 107 -2.08 14.80 3.52
C SER A 107 -3.56 14.39 3.53
N MET A 108 -3.86 13.15 3.09
CA MET A 108 -5.21 12.58 3.06
C MET A 108 -5.62 11.93 4.39
N ILE A 109 -4.65 11.75 5.30
CA ILE A 109 -4.85 11.11 6.60
C ILE A 109 -5.47 12.11 7.57
N GLY A 110 -6.67 11.78 8.08
CA GLY A 110 -7.32 12.54 9.14
C GLY A 110 -6.86 12.08 10.53
N ASP A 111 -6.81 10.75 10.74
CA ASP A 111 -6.46 10.15 12.02
C ASP A 111 -5.41 9.05 11.86
N VAL A 112 -4.30 9.16 12.60
CA VAL A 112 -3.34 8.06 12.78
C VAL A 112 -3.74 7.29 14.04
N LEU A 113 -4.32 6.10 13.86
CA LEU A 113 -4.78 5.26 14.96
C LEU A 113 -3.61 4.62 15.71
N ALA A 114 -2.59 4.16 14.97
CA ALA A 114 -1.39 3.57 15.53
C ALA A 114 -0.22 3.57 14.53
N VAL A 115 0.99 3.47 15.08
CA VAL A 115 2.21 3.07 14.36
C VAL A 115 2.80 1.88 15.09
N GLU A 116 2.87 0.73 14.44
CA GLU A 116 3.26 -0.53 15.08
C GLU A 116 4.47 -1.16 14.40
N ARG A 117 5.30 -1.85 15.20
CA ARG A 117 6.33 -2.74 14.69
C ARG A 117 5.78 -4.15 14.63
N GLN A 118 5.82 -4.77 13.45
CA GLN A 118 5.29 -6.12 13.23
C GLN A 118 6.21 -6.94 12.34
N PRO A 119 6.18 -8.29 12.41
CA PRO A 119 6.72 -9.12 11.34
C PRO A 119 5.96 -8.81 10.06
N ILE A 120 6.65 -8.35 9.02
CA ILE A 120 6.03 -8.12 7.72
C ILE A 120 6.70 -9.02 6.69
N GLY A 121 5.93 -9.92 6.09
CA GLY A 121 6.37 -10.73 4.96
C GLY A 121 5.76 -10.22 3.67
N PHE A 122 6.58 -10.05 2.64
CA PHE A 122 6.12 -9.73 1.29
C PHE A 122 6.77 -10.70 0.32
N SER A 123 5.98 -11.28 -0.59
CA SER A 123 6.52 -12.12 -1.66
C SER A 123 5.83 -11.87 -2.98
N VAL A 124 6.58 -12.11 -4.05
CA VAL A 124 6.16 -11.90 -5.43
C VAL A 124 6.22 -13.24 -6.14
N ASP A 125 5.09 -13.66 -6.71
CA ASP A 125 4.98 -14.83 -7.58
C ASP A 125 4.61 -14.43 -9.02
N ASP A 126 4.47 -15.41 -9.91
CA ASP A 126 4.08 -15.18 -11.29
C ASP A 126 2.66 -14.60 -11.40
N GLY A 127 2.56 -13.27 -11.40
CA GLY A 127 1.29 -12.56 -11.46
C GLY A 127 0.54 -12.48 -10.13
N GLY A 128 1.16 -12.87 -9.03
CA GLY A 128 0.60 -12.73 -7.68
C GLY A 128 1.55 -12.05 -6.72
N ARG A 129 1.01 -11.50 -5.65
CA ARG A 129 1.76 -10.93 -4.53
C ARG A 129 1.09 -11.33 -3.23
N HIS A 130 1.91 -11.51 -2.21
CA HIS A 130 1.46 -11.95 -0.91
C HIS A 130 2.05 -11.07 0.17
N LEU A 131 1.20 -10.52 1.03
CA LEU A 131 1.56 -9.70 2.17
C LEU A 131 1.06 -10.38 3.45
N THR A 132 1.90 -10.42 4.48
CA THR A 132 1.54 -10.84 5.84
C THR A 132 2.00 -9.80 6.83
N ILE A 133 1.22 -9.56 7.89
CA ILE A 133 1.59 -8.67 8.98
C ILE A 133 1.23 -9.38 10.30
N GLY A 134 2.24 -9.72 11.09
CA GLY A 134 2.08 -10.52 12.29
C GLY A 134 1.32 -11.83 12.02
N SER A 135 0.42 -12.19 12.94
CA SER A 135 -0.48 -13.35 12.79
C SER A 135 -1.91 -12.96 12.37
N SER A 136 -2.19 -11.66 12.29
CA SER A 136 -3.55 -11.13 12.17
C SER A 136 -3.92 -10.75 10.74
N TYR A 137 -2.93 -10.60 9.86
CA TYR A 137 -3.13 -10.03 8.53
C TYR A 137 -2.45 -10.84 7.44
N GLU A 138 -3.20 -11.05 6.36
CA GLU A 138 -2.75 -11.73 5.17
C GLU A 138 -3.53 -11.17 3.98
N ALA A 139 -2.83 -10.81 2.89
CA ALA A 139 -3.40 -10.52 1.59
C ALA A 139 -2.67 -11.35 0.53
N ASP A 140 -3.37 -12.30 -0.09
CA ASP A 140 -2.89 -13.00 -1.30
C ASP A 140 -3.67 -12.47 -2.50
N VAL A 141 -2.98 -11.87 -3.48
CA VAL A 141 -3.60 -11.27 -4.66
C VAL A 141 -3.08 -11.94 -5.93
N LYS A 142 -3.98 -12.18 -6.89
CA LYS A 142 -3.63 -12.74 -8.20
C LYS A 142 -4.21 -11.90 -9.33
N ALA A 143 -3.40 -11.63 -10.34
CA ALA A 143 -3.80 -10.92 -11.54
C ALA A 143 -5.03 -11.56 -12.20
N ILE A 144 -5.92 -10.71 -12.72
CA ILE A 144 -6.99 -11.14 -13.60
C ILE A 144 -6.38 -11.45 -14.98
N GLU A 145 -6.72 -12.62 -15.50
CA GLU A 145 -6.37 -13.01 -16.86
C GLU A 145 -7.22 -12.20 -17.86
N GLY A 146 -6.54 -11.42 -18.68
CA GLY A 146 -7.09 -10.70 -19.81
C GLY A 146 -7.04 -11.53 -21.10
N GLN A 147 -7.36 -10.87 -22.22
CA GLN A 147 -7.37 -11.54 -23.52
C GLN A 147 -6.00 -12.13 -23.85
N ASN A 148 -5.99 -13.31 -24.49
CA ASN A 148 -4.78 -14.02 -24.90
C ASN A 148 -3.78 -14.31 -23.76
N GLY A 149 -4.27 -14.42 -22.51
CA GLY A 149 -3.42 -14.70 -21.34
C GLY A 149 -2.61 -13.50 -20.85
N HIS A 150 -2.84 -12.30 -21.39
CA HIS A 150 -2.21 -11.07 -20.88
C HIS A 150 -2.81 -10.65 -19.54
N LYS A 151 -2.09 -9.84 -18.77
CA LYS A 151 -2.62 -9.22 -17.55
C LYS A 151 -3.50 -8.02 -17.93
N VAL A 152 -4.60 -7.82 -17.22
CA VAL A 152 -5.38 -6.57 -17.33
C VAL A 152 -4.62 -5.45 -16.64
N THR A 153 -4.37 -4.34 -17.33
CA THR A 153 -3.67 -3.18 -16.79
C THR A 153 -4.50 -1.90 -16.88
N ILE A 154 -4.16 -0.94 -16.02
CA ILE A 154 -4.72 0.41 -16.01
C ILE A 154 -3.56 1.40 -16.02
N ASP A 155 -3.59 2.31 -17.00
CA ASP A 155 -2.54 3.27 -17.27
C ASP A 155 -3.06 4.70 -17.07
N ASN A 156 -2.19 5.60 -16.58
CA ASN A 156 -2.47 7.04 -16.41
C ASN A 156 -3.73 7.34 -15.58
N HIS A 157 -3.99 6.53 -14.54
CA HIS A 157 -5.10 6.78 -13.62
C HIS A 157 -4.80 8.00 -12.72
N PRO A 158 -5.80 8.86 -12.44
CA PRO A 158 -5.59 10.12 -11.72
C PRO A 158 -5.28 9.98 -10.23
N LEU A 159 -5.73 8.91 -9.58
CA LEU A 159 -5.42 8.62 -8.18
C LEU A 159 -4.39 7.49 -8.11
N ALA A 160 -3.15 7.79 -7.72
CA ALA A 160 -2.08 6.82 -7.72
C ALA A 160 -1.39 6.69 -6.36
N VAL A 161 -1.35 5.46 -5.84
CA VAL A 161 -0.44 5.13 -4.74
C VAL A 161 0.99 5.00 -5.26
N ALA A 162 1.20 4.30 -6.38
CA ALA A 162 2.48 4.21 -7.08
C ALA A 162 2.42 4.94 -8.44
N PRO A 163 2.73 6.25 -8.50
CA PRO A 163 2.68 7.01 -9.74
C PRO A 163 3.77 6.55 -10.70
N GLY A 164 3.56 6.76 -12.00
CA GLY A 164 4.55 6.43 -13.04
C GLY A 164 4.56 4.97 -13.51
N HIS A 165 3.75 4.10 -12.91
CA HIS A 165 3.62 2.71 -13.33
C HIS A 165 2.17 2.35 -13.69
N SER A 166 2.01 1.45 -14.66
CA SER A 166 0.74 0.80 -14.93
C SER A 166 0.35 -0.09 -13.76
N LEU A 167 -0.90 0.01 -13.32
CA LEU A 167 -1.46 -0.93 -12.34
C LEU A 167 -1.85 -2.22 -13.04
N VAL A 168 -1.51 -3.36 -12.44
CA VAL A 168 -2.11 -4.64 -12.79
C VAL A 168 -3.36 -4.86 -11.95
N VAL A 169 -4.46 -5.21 -12.61
CA VAL A 169 -5.73 -5.54 -11.94
C VAL A 169 -5.69 -6.98 -11.45
N ALA A 170 -5.99 -7.16 -10.16
CA ALA A 170 -5.96 -8.43 -9.46
C ALA A 170 -7.23 -8.66 -8.63
N LYS A 171 -7.36 -9.87 -8.09
CA LYS A 171 -8.35 -10.21 -7.07
C LYS A 171 -7.66 -10.78 -5.84
N SER A 172 -8.17 -10.44 -4.66
CA SER A 172 -7.77 -11.08 -3.41
C SER A 172 -8.33 -12.50 -3.33
N ARG A 173 -7.50 -13.45 -2.90
CA ARG A 173 -7.87 -14.84 -2.57
C ARG A 173 -8.26 -14.96 -1.10
N SER A 174 -7.54 -14.25 -0.24
CA SER A 174 -7.84 -14.09 1.17
C SER A 174 -7.52 -12.66 1.59
N LEU A 175 -8.35 -12.10 2.47
CA LEU A 175 -7.97 -11.00 3.32
C LEU A 175 -8.58 -11.23 4.69
N ARG A 176 -7.74 -11.33 5.72
CA ARG A 176 -8.17 -11.32 7.11
C ARG A 176 -7.60 -10.07 7.76
N HIS A 177 -8.46 -9.23 8.31
CA HIS A 177 -8.04 -8.10 9.14
C HIS A 177 -8.86 -8.13 10.43
N ARG A 178 -8.17 -8.21 11.58
CA ARG A 178 -8.78 -8.09 12.91
C ARG A 178 -7.88 -7.28 13.83
N ASN A 179 -8.03 -5.95 13.81
CA ASN A 179 -7.56 -5.08 14.90
C ASN A 179 -8.10 -3.65 14.71
N HIS A 180 -8.07 -2.86 15.79
CA HIS A 180 -8.37 -1.42 15.77
C HIS A 180 -9.74 -1.03 15.18
N GLY A 181 -10.74 -1.90 15.27
CA GLY A 181 -12.10 -1.65 14.75
C GLY A 181 -12.22 -1.69 13.23
N ILE A 182 -11.17 -2.11 12.55
CA ILE A 182 -11.17 -2.44 11.13
C ILE A 182 -11.30 -3.98 11.11
N ASP A 183 -12.48 -4.53 10.83
CA ASP A 183 -12.71 -5.99 10.79
C ASP A 183 -13.18 -6.37 9.39
N LEU A 184 -12.35 -7.08 8.63
CA LEU A 184 -12.59 -7.28 7.20
C LEU A 184 -12.31 -8.74 6.80
N ASP A 185 -13.33 -9.39 6.25
CA ASP A 185 -13.20 -10.54 5.35
C ASP A 185 -13.41 -10.02 3.93
N MET A 186 -12.32 -9.89 3.18
CA MET A 186 -12.34 -9.42 1.79
C MET A 186 -11.88 -10.49 0.82
N SER A 187 -12.25 -11.74 1.03
CA SER A 187 -12.10 -12.73 -0.03
C SER A 187 -12.82 -12.27 -1.32
N ALA A 188 -12.18 -12.47 -2.48
CA ALA A 188 -12.70 -12.14 -3.82
C ALA A 188 -13.00 -10.65 -4.09
N ARG A 189 -12.26 -9.73 -3.46
CA ARG A 189 -12.36 -8.28 -3.70
C ARG A 189 -11.29 -7.77 -4.66
N THR A 190 -11.42 -6.51 -5.06
CA THR A 190 -10.49 -5.85 -5.97
C THR A 190 -9.11 -5.71 -5.32
N ALA A 191 -8.08 -6.07 -6.06
CA ALA A 191 -6.70 -5.83 -5.70
C ALA A 191 -5.96 -5.18 -6.88
N LEU A 192 -4.92 -4.44 -6.58
CA LEU A 192 -4.07 -3.78 -7.55
C LEU A 192 -2.61 -4.00 -7.13
N TYR A 193 -1.71 -4.14 -8.10
CA TYR A 193 -0.29 -4.20 -7.80
C TYR A 193 0.53 -3.63 -8.95
N SER A 194 1.72 -3.15 -8.63
CA SER A 194 2.68 -2.61 -9.58
C SER A 194 4.07 -2.54 -8.94
N PRO A 195 5.12 -2.23 -9.70
CA PRO A 195 6.29 -1.60 -9.13
C PRO A 195 5.94 -0.23 -8.54
N PHE A 196 6.84 0.30 -7.69
CA PHE A 196 6.79 1.69 -7.25
C PHE A 196 8.20 2.29 -7.24
N GLU A 197 8.26 3.61 -7.42
CA GLU A 197 9.44 4.43 -7.25
C GLU A 197 9.03 5.72 -6.54
N TYR A 198 9.67 6.03 -5.42
CA TYR A 198 9.50 7.28 -4.68
C TYR A 198 10.85 7.93 -4.40
N ALA A 199 10.88 9.25 -4.37
CA ALA A 199 12.04 10.03 -3.98
C ALA A 199 11.64 11.33 -3.29
N GLY A 200 12.57 11.89 -2.52
CA GLY A 200 12.45 13.19 -1.87
C GLY A 200 13.51 14.20 -2.33
N PRO A 201 13.65 15.34 -1.63
CA PRO A 201 14.52 16.47 -1.99
C PRO A 201 15.99 16.12 -2.26
#